data_AF-A0A7C1ZQE4-F1
#
_entry.id   AF-A0A7C1ZQE4-F1
#
_cell.length_a   1.000
_cell.length_b   1.000
_cell.length_c   1.000
_cell.angle_alpha   90.00
_cell.angle_beta   90.00
_cell.angle_gamma   90.00
#
_symmetry.space_group_name_H-M   'P 1'
#
loop_
_entity.id
_entity.type
_entity.pdbx_description
1 polymer ?
#
loop_
_entity_poly.entity_id
_entity_poly.type
_entity_poly.pdbx_seq_one_letter_code
_entity_poly.pdbx_strand_id
1 'polypeptide(L)'
;MEITLMFTAAIIYTTSFAIISYWMWNLYFRVTLEADENTVPYKARRLAKSMPIIGIILTFVWSFLIGTDISRDVLKLMAFLSAGLLIFQLMLVFMTLFSVHCRENAKKTFEGRVVAVLISTIVIVTPYLANAFVWFVRLAASTKSSRDIPAEPYGYHGYESYEEKHRRTHGGRRTR
;
A
#
# COMPACT_ATOMS: atom_id res chain seq x y z
N MET A 1 -27.14 11.61 3.30
CA MET A 1 -25.98 11.72 2.39
C MET A 1 -24.85 10.73 2.74
N GLU A 2 -24.68 10.36 4.02
CA GLU A 2 -23.64 9.41 4.44
C GLU A 2 -23.90 7.95 4.02
N ILE A 3 -25.16 7.49 4.08
CA ILE A 3 -25.54 6.10 3.76
C ILE A 3 -25.25 5.77 2.27
N THR A 4 -25.64 6.65 1.35
CA THR A 4 -25.37 6.49 -0.09
C THR A 4 -23.88 6.43 -0.40
N LEU A 5 -23.06 7.21 0.32
CA LEU A 5 -21.61 7.21 0.14
C LEU A 5 -20.97 5.92 0.67
N MET A 6 -21.46 5.41 1.81
CA MET A 6 -21.04 4.10 2.36
C MET A 6 -21.37 2.94 1.42
N PHE A 7 -22.60 2.90 0.88
CA PHE A 7 -22.98 1.87 -0.10
C PHE A 7 -22.17 1.96 -1.39
N THR A 8 -21.92 3.16 -1.89
CA THR A 8 -21.09 3.36 -3.10
C THR A 8 -19.65 2.88 -2.86
N ALA A 9 -19.08 3.21 -1.70
CA ALA A 9 -17.74 2.74 -1.32
C ALA A 9 -17.68 1.21 -1.19
N ALA A 10 -18.69 0.59 -0.59
CA ALA A 10 -18.80 -0.86 -0.46
C ALA A 10 -18.89 -1.56 -1.85
N ILE A 11 -19.66 -1.00 -2.78
CA ILE A 11 -19.77 -1.51 -4.15
C ILE A 11 -18.44 -1.38 -4.90
N ILE A 12 -17.79 -0.22 -4.82
CA ILE A 12 -16.48 -0.01 -5.46
C ILE A 12 -15.45 -0.99 -4.92
N TYR A 13 -15.40 -1.18 -3.59
CA TYR A 13 -14.45 -2.08 -2.95
C TYR A 13 -14.68 -3.54 -3.35
N THR A 14 -15.92 -4.02 -3.22
CA THR A 14 -16.28 -5.41 -3.58
C THR A 14 -16.04 -5.69 -5.06
N THR A 15 -16.40 -4.75 -5.94
CA THR A 15 -16.18 -4.88 -7.39
C THR A 15 -14.70 -4.91 -7.72
N SER A 16 -13.91 -4.01 -7.15
CA SER A 16 -12.45 -3.97 -7.36
C SER A 16 -11.78 -5.25 -6.84
N PHE A 17 -12.18 -5.72 -5.66
CA PHE A 17 -11.69 -6.96 -5.08
C PHE A 17 -12.02 -8.16 -5.97
N ALA A 18 -13.26 -8.26 -6.46
CA ALA A 18 -13.69 -9.34 -7.34
C ALA A 18 -12.91 -9.36 -8.67
N ILE A 19 -12.71 -8.19 -9.29
CA ILE A 19 -11.92 -8.05 -10.52
C ILE A 19 -10.48 -8.53 -10.28
N ILE A 20 -9.83 -8.05 -9.22
CA ILE A 20 -8.44 -8.42 -8.91
C ILE A 20 -8.33 -9.92 -8.61
N SER A 21 -9.23 -10.46 -7.78
CA SER A 21 -9.27 -11.87 -7.40
C SER A 21 -9.50 -12.77 -8.61
N TYR A 22 -10.42 -12.41 -9.50
CA TYR A 22 -10.69 -13.13 -10.74
C TYR A 22 -9.48 -13.07 -11.70
N TRP A 23 -8.86 -11.91 -11.83
CA TRP A 23 -7.68 -11.74 -12.69
C TRP A 23 -6.50 -12.59 -12.21
N MET A 24 -6.21 -12.60 -10.91
CA MET A 24 -5.18 -13.47 -10.32
C MET A 24 -5.49 -14.95 -10.53
N TRP A 25 -6.77 -15.34 -10.37
CA TRP A 25 -7.21 -16.70 -10.63
C TRP A 25 -7.00 -17.11 -12.10
N ASN A 26 -7.40 -16.27 -13.05
CA ASN A 26 -7.22 -16.56 -14.48
C ASN A 26 -5.74 -16.67 -14.85
N LEU A 27 -4.91 -15.76 -14.34
CA LEU A 27 -3.47 -15.78 -14.52
C LEU A 27 -2.87 -17.09 -13.98
N TYR A 28 -3.21 -17.46 -12.74
CA TYR A 28 -2.73 -18.70 -12.12
C TYR A 28 -3.08 -19.92 -12.97
N PHE A 29 -4.32 -20.05 -13.42
CA PHE A 29 -4.77 -21.20 -14.21
C PHE A 29 -4.14 -21.25 -15.60
N ARG A 30 -3.92 -20.10 -16.26
CA ARG A 30 -3.24 -20.02 -17.55
C ARG A 30 -1.75 -20.37 -17.44
N VAL A 31 -1.10 -19.94 -16.38
CA VAL A 31 0.34 -20.20 -16.14
C VAL A 31 0.58 -21.66 -15.75
N THR A 32 -0.34 -22.26 -15.00
CA THR A 32 -0.23 -23.64 -14.49
C THR A 32 -0.84 -24.71 -15.41
N LEU A 33 -1.30 -24.34 -16.61
CA LEU A 33 -2.07 -25.24 -17.49
C LEU A 33 -1.26 -26.45 -17.98
N GLU A 34 0.05 -26.24 -18.21
CA GLU A 34 1.04 -27.26 -18.64
C GLU A 34 2.04 -27.60 -17.52
N ALA A 35 1.72 -27.26 -16.26
CA ALA A 35 2.63 -27.55 -15.15
C ALA A 35 2.65 -29.06 -14.84
N ASP A 36 3.86 -29.61 -14.67
CA ASP A 36 4.09 -31.00 -14.28
C ASP A 36 3.36 -31.33 -12.95
N GLU A 37 2.74 -32.50 -12.88
CA GLU A 37 1.93 -32.97 -11.75
C GLU A 37 2.71 -33.03 -10.43
N ASN A 38 4.04 -33.16 -10.50
CA ASN A 38 4.91 -33.20 -9.32
C ASN A 38 5.19 -31.81 -8.74
N THR A 39 4.84 -30.74 -9.44
CA THR A 39 5.15 -29.37 -9.02
C THR A 39 4.10 -28.81 -8.04
N VAL A 40 4.54 -27.99 -7.09
CA VAL A 40 3.69 -27.31 -6.10
C VAL A 40 2.51 -26.54 -6.73
N PRO A 41 2.68 -25.82 -7.87
CA PRO A 41 1.58 -25.11 -8.54
C PRO A 41 0.45 -26.02 -9.02
N TYR A 42 0.78 -27.23 -9.47
CA TYR A 42 -0.25 -28.19 -9.91
C TYR A 42 -1.08 -28.68 -8.72
N LYS A 43 -0.43 -29.06 -7.62
CA LYS A 43 -1.11 -29.52 -6.39
C LYS A 43 -1.97 -28.43 -5.75
N ALA A 44 -1.51 -27.18 -5.77
CA ALA A 44 -2.25 -26.04 -5.23
C ALA A 44 -3.43 -25.59 -6.11
N ARG A 45 -3.59 -26.12 -7.34
CA ARG A 45 -4.67 -25.74 -8.28
C ARG A 45 -6.07 -25.98 -7.73
N ARG A 46 -6.26 -27.05 -6.94
CA ARG A 46 -7.57 -27.34 -6.32
C ARG A 46 -7.95 -26.28 -5.28
N LEU A 47 -6.99 -25.83 -4.49
CA LEU A 47 -7.16 -24.75 -3.52
C LEU A 47 -7.34 -23.41 -4.24
N ALA A 48 -6.50 -23.11 -5.23
CA ALA A 48 -6.57 -21.89 -6.03
C ALA A 48 -7.95 -21.71 -6.71
N LYS A 49 -8.64 -22.80 -7.05
CA LYS A 49 -9.97 -22.76 -7.68
C LYS A 49 -11.06 -22.19 -6.77
N SER A 50 -11.07 -22.57 -5.49
CA SER A 50 -12.15 -22.20 -4.56
C SER A 50 -11.90 -20.86 -3.86
N MET A 51 -10.63 -20.46 -3.71
CA MET A 51 -10.27 -19.22 -3.04
C MET A 51 -10.93 -17.93 -3.55
N PRO A 52 -11.01 -17.65 -4.87
CA PRO A 52 -11.63 -16.42 -5.34
C PRO A 52 -13.12 -16.37 -4.98
N ILE A 53 -13.82 -17.51 -5.08
CA ILE A 53 -15.24 -17.60 -4.77
C ILE A 53 -15.47 -17.33 -3.28
N ILE A 54 -14.69 -17.98 -2.40
CA ILE A 54 -14.78 -17.79 -0.95
C ILE A 54 -14.44 -16.33 -0.59
N GLY A 55 -13.39 -15.78 -1.17
CA GLY A 55 -12.97 -14.39 -0.94
C GLY A 55 -14.05 -13.38 -1.35
N ILE A 56 -14.63 -13.55 -2.54
CA ILE A 56 -15.68 -12.65 -3.06
C ILE A 56 -16.92 -12.70 -2.16
N ILE A 57 -17.41 -13.89 -1.80
CA ILE A 57 -18.57 -14.06 -0.92
C ILE A 57 -18.29 -13.40 0.43
N LEU A 58 -17.13 -13.66 1.03
CA LEU A 58 -16.76 -13.08 2.31
C LEU A 58 -16.71 -11.55 2.22
N THR A 59 -16.10 -10.98 1.16
CA THR A 59 -16.07 -9.53 0.95
C THR A 59 -17.44 -8.91 0.77
N PHE A 60 -18.32 -9.58 0.03
CA PHE A 60 -19.68 -9.12 -0.19
C PHE A 60 -20.47 -9.09 1.11
N VAL A 61 -20.39 -10.16 1.91
CA VAL A 61 -21.07 -10.28 3.19
C VAL A 61 -20.64 -9.16 4.13
N TRP A 62 -19.35 -9.00 4.42
CA TRP A 62 -18.96 -7.97 5.40
C TRP A 62 -19.19 -6.55 4.87
N SER A 63 -19.08 -6.32 3.56
CA SER A 63 -19.34 -5.00 2.96
C SER A 63 -20.80 -4.57 3.10
N PHE A 64 -21.74 -5.52 3.02
CA PHE A 64 -23.16 -5.24 3.23
C PHE A 64 -23.50 -5.05 4.71
N LEU A 65 -22.75 -5.72 5.60
CA LEU A 65 -22.93 -5.62 7.05
C LEU A 65 -22.36 -4.33 7.66
N ILE A 66 -21.59 -3.51 6.93
CA ILE A 66 -21.04 -2.22 7.40
C ILE A 66 -22.14 -1.29 7.91
N GLY A 67 -23.33 -1.33 7.32
CA GLY A 67 -24.47 -0.48 7.68
C GLY A 67 -25.33 -1.00 8.83
N THR A 68 -24.96 -2.12 9.46
CA THR A 68 -25.73 -2.76 10.54
C THR A 68 -25.04 -2.57 11.89
N ASP A 69 -25.79 -2.69 12.99
CA ASP A 69 -25.26 -2.60 14.37
C ASP A 69 -24.39 -3.81 14.80
N ILE A 70 -23.85 -4.55 13.84
CA ILE A 70 -22.91 -5.64 14.11
C ILE A 70 -21.63 -5.07 14.71
N SER A 71 -21.06 -5.81 15.68
CA SER A 71 -19.83 -5.41 16.36
C SER A 71 -18.72 -5.10 15.35
N ARG A 72 -18.07 -3.94 15.52
CA ARG A 72 -16.98 -3.48 14.64
C ARG A 72 -15.82 -4.48 14.58
N ASP A 73 -15.62 -5.27 15.63
CA ASP A 73 -14.52 -6.24 15.69
C ASP A 73 -14.78 -7.48 14.82
N VAL A 74 -16.05 -7.91 14.68
CA VAL A 74 -16.41 -8.96 13.72
C VAL A 74 -16.21 -8.50 12.28
N LEU A 75 -16.60 -7.26 11.96
CA LEU A 75 -16.35 -6.67 10.63
C LEU A 75 -14.86 -6.55 10.31
N LYS A 76 -14.04 -6.10 11.27
CA LYS A 76 -12.58 -6.04 11.11
C LYS A 76 -11.99 -7.43 10.89
N LEU A 77 -12.43 -8.44 11.64
CA LEU A 77 -11.96 -9.82 11.48
C LEU A 77 -12.29 -10.36 10.08
N MET A 78 -13.52 -10.17 9.61
CA MET A 78 -13.93 -10.58 8.27
C MET A 78 -13.16 -9.84 7.16
N ALA A 79 -12.95 -8.53 7.33
CA ALA A 79 -12.13 -7.74 6.41
C ALA A 79 -10.69 -8.27 6.38
N PHE A 80 -10.10 -8.56 7.54
CA PHE A 80 -8.75 -9.11 7.64
C PHE A 80 -8.64 -10.49 6.99
N LEU A 81 -9.62 -11.38 7.20
CA LEU A 81 -9.69 -12.69 6.55
C LEU A 81 -9.78 -12.56 5.03
N SER A 82 -10.58 -11.62 4.52
CA SER A 82 -10.70 -11.38 3.08
C SER A 82 -9.40 -10.83 2.47
N ALA A 83 -8.71 -9.92 3.17
CA ALA A 83 -7.39 -9.44 2.75
C ALA A 83 -6.35 -10.57 2.80
N GLY A 84 -6.37 -11.42 3.83
CA GLY A 84 -5.51 -12.58 3.95
C GLY A 84 -5.68 -13.57 2.80
N LEU A 85 -6.92 -13.82 2.36
CA LEU A 85 -7.20 -14.65 1.18
C LEU A 85 -6.61 -14.05 -0.10
N LEU A 86 -6.72 -12.73 -0.29
CA LEU A 86 -6.14 -12.05 -1.45
C LEU A 86 -4.60 -12.11 -1.43
N ILE A 87 -3.98 -11.91 -0.26
CA ILE A 87 -2.54 -12.08 -0.08
C ILE A 87 -2.13 -13.51 -0.40
N PHE A 88 -2.88 -14.51 0.06
CA PHE A 88 -2.57 -15.90 -0.22
C PHE A 88 -2.68 -16.24 -1.72
N GLN A 89 -3.71 -15.72 -2.41
CA GLN A 89 -3.81 -15.85 -3.88
C GLN A 89 -2.60 -15.23 -4.59
N LEU A 90 -2.15 -14.06 -4.12
CA LEU A 90 -0.97 -13.40 -4.64
C LEU A 90 0.30 -14.24 -4.38
N MET A 91 0.43 -14.85 -3.19
CA MET A 91 1.52 -15.80 -2.91
C MET A 91 1.48 -17.02 -3.84
N LEU A 92 0.31 -17.56 -4.15
CA LEU A 92 0.18 -18.66 -5.11
C LEU A 92 0.66 -18.25 -6.51
N VAL A 93 0.30 -17.06 -6.97
CA VAL A 93 0.82 -16.50 -8.23
C VAL A 93 2.35 -16.36 -8.17
N PHE A 94 2.92 -15.87 -7.08
CA PHE A 94 4.37 -15.81 -6.91
C PHE A 94 5.03 -17.19 -6.91
N MET A 95 4.38 -18.21 -6.31
CA MET A 95 4.88 -19.59 -6.36
C MET A 95 4.98 -20.11 -7.80
N THR A 96 4.06 -19.71 -8.68
CA THR A 96 4.16 -20.07 -10.10
C THR A 96 5.40 -19.47 -10.78
N LEU A 97 5.87 -18.29 -10.34
CA LEU A 97 7.05 -17.63 -10.92
C LEU A 97 8.38 -18.30 -10.56
N PHE A 98 8.43 -19.10 -9.47
CA PHE A 98 9.62 -19.87 -9.11
C PHE A 98 9.85 -21.07 -10.03
N SER A 99 8.80 -21.59 -10.68
CA SER A 99 8.96 -22.64 -11.68
C SER A 99 9.39 -22.06 -13.02
N VAL A 100 10.50 -22.58 -13.57
CA VAL A 100 11.06 -22.13 -14.87
C VAL A 100 10.02 -22.26 -15.99
N HIS A 101 9.29 -23.38 -16.00
CA HIS A 101 8.29 -23.70 -17.02
C HIS A 101 7.09 -22.73 -16.96
N CYS A 102 6.58 -22.49 -15.76
CA CYS A 102 5.51 -21.52 -15.53
C CYS A 102 5.93 -20.09 -15.88
N ARG A 103 7.18 -19.71 -15.60
CA ARG A 103 7.72 -18.38 -15.96
C ARG A 103 7.79 -18.17 -17.48
N GLU A 104 8.15 -19.20 -18.24
CA GLU A 104 8.15 -19.11 -19.71
C GLU A 104 6.74 -18.99 -20.27
N ASN A 105 5.79 -19.75 -19.71
CA ASN A 105 4.38 -19.63 -20.09
C ASN A 105 3.77 -18.29 -19.66
N ALA A 106 4.16 -17.73 -18.53
CA ALA A 106 3.76 -16.39 -18.10
C ALA A 106 4.24 -15.28 -19.06
N LYS A 107 5.41 -15.42 -19.70
CA LYS A 107 5.90 -14.44 -20.70
C LYS A 107 5.07 -14.43 -21.99
N LYS A 108 4.46 -15.58 -22.33
CA LYS A 108 3.61 -15.73 -23.51
C LYS A 108 2.22 -15.13 -23.30
N THR A 109 1.73 -15.10 -22.05
CA THR A 109 0.39 -14.55 -21.74
C THR A 109 0.40 -13.03 -21.61
N PHE A 110 -0.68 -12.38 -22.07
CA PHE A 110 -0.87 -10.94 -21.90
C PHE A 110 -0.87 -10.53 -20.42
N GLU A 111 -1.52 -11.31 -19.56
CA GLU A 111 -1.62 -11.05 -18.13
C GLU A 111 -0.24 -11.11 -17.44
N GLY A 112 0.62 -12.06 -17.82
CA GLY A 112 1.97 -12.14 -17.27
C GLY A 112 2.88 -10.98 -17.72
N ARG A 113 2.67 -10.43 -18.92
CA ARG A 113 3.33 -9.18 -19.35
C ARG A 113 2.87 -7.98 -18.51
N VAL A 114 1.57 -7.89 -18.23
CA VAL A 114 1.02 -6.84 -17.34
C VAL A 114 1.61 -6.96 -15.93
N VAL A 115 1.71 -8.18 -15.37
CA VAL A 115 2.39 -8.40 -14.08
C VAL A 115 3.85 -7.96 -14.13
N ALA A 116 4.59 -8.30 -15.19
CA ALA A 116 5.99 -7.90 -15.32
C ALA A 116 6.14 -6.36 -15.31
N VAL A 117 5.28 -5.65 -16.03
CA VAL A 117 5.24 -4.19 -16.06
C VAL A 117 4.84 -3.60 -14.70
N LEU A 118 3.86 -4.18 -14.02
CA LEU A 118 3.46 -3.75 -12.67
C LEU A 118 4.59 -3.93 -11.67
N ILE A 119 5.27 -5.08 -11.67
CA ILE A 119 6.42 -5.33 -10.79
C ILE A 119 7.55 -4.36 -11.10
N SER A 120 7.90 -4.14 -12.37
CA SER A 120 8.93 -3.17 -12.72
C SER A 120 8.55 -1.75 -12.29
N THR A 121 7.27 -1.37 -12.44
CA THR A 121 6.77 -0.06 -11.99
C THR A 121 6.89 0.07 -10.48
N ILE A 122 6.49 -0.94 -9.71
CA ILE A 122 6.63 -0.95 -8.25
C ILE A 122 8.10 -0.81 -7.84
N VAL A 123 9.00 -1.58 -8.45
CA VAL A 123 10.44 -1.51 -8.15
C VAL A 123 11.00 -0.12 -8.45
N ILE A 124 10.57 0.52 -9.55
CA ILE A 124 10.98 1.88 -9.91
C ILE A 124 10.40 2.91 -8.95
N VAL A 125 9.13 2.77 -8.52
CA VAL A 125 8.41 3.75 -7.68
C VAL A 125 8.78 3.64 -6.19
N THR A 126 9.13 2.44 -5.71
CA THR A 126 9.52 2.18 -4.31
C THR A 126 10.57 3.15 -3.76
N PRO A 127 11.70 3.43 -4.44
CA PRO A 127 12.68 4.38 -3.93
C PRO A 127 12.13 5.81 -3.82
N TYR A 128 11.22 6.22 -4.72
CA TYR A 128 10.58 7.54 -4.64
C TYR A 128 9.59 7.62 -3.47
N LEU A 129 8.84 6.56 -3.20
CA LEU A 129 7.96 6.46 -2.03
C LEU A 129 8.75 6.50 -0.72
N ALA A 130 9.89 5.81 -0.64
CA ALA A 130 10.76 5.86 0.53
C ALA A 130 11.31 7.27 0.77
N ASN A 131 11.75 7.96 -0.30
CA ASN A 131 12.22 9.34 -0.21
C ASN A 131 11.10 10.31 0.20
N ALA A 132 9.90 10.15 -0.34
CA ALA A 132 8.73 10.93 0.04
C ALA A 132 8.33 10.69 1.50
N PHE A 133 8.40 9.43 1.97
CA PHE A 133 8.13 9.08 3.36
C PHE A 133 9.17 9.70 4.31
N VAL A 134 10.47 9.61 4.00
CA VAL A 134 11.52 10.27 4.77
C VAL A 134 11.33 11.79 4.78
N TRP A 135 10.93 12.38 3.65
CA TRP A 135 10.62 13.80 3.57
C TRP A 135 9.43 14.18 4.46
N PHE A 136 8.34 13.41 4.43
CA PHE A 136 7.19 13.62 5.33
C PHE A 136 7.55 13.44 6.80
N VAL A 137 8.38 12.45 7.15
CA VAL A 137 8.89 12.26 8.52
C VAL A 137 9.73 13.45 8.95
N ARG A 138 10.60 13.98 8.07
CA ARG A 138 11.36 15.21 8.35
C ARG A 138 10.43 16.42 8.52
N LEU A 139 9.38 16.55 7.71
CA LEU A 139 8.39 17.61 7.83
C LEU A 139 7.61 17.52 9.16
N ALA A 140 7.18 16.30 9.54
CA ALA A 140 6.52 16.01 10.81
C ALA A 140 7.44 16.24 12.02
N ALA A 141 8.74 15.93 11.89
CA ALA A 141 9.73 16.22 12.91
C ALA A 141 9.99 17.73 13.05
N SER A 142 10.07 18.46 11.93
CA SER A 142 10.26 19.91 11.95
C SER A 142 9.08 20.66 12.57
N THR A 143 7.85 20.15 12.38
CA THR A 143 6.64 20.69 13.00
C THR A 143 6.50 20.35 14.49
N LYS A 144 7.05 19.22 14.95
CA LYS A 144 7.19 18.95 16.40
C LYS A 144 8.29 19.80 17.06
N SER A 145 9.36 20.14 16.35
CA SER A 145 10.49 20.89 16.95
C SER A 145 10.16 22.35 17.32
N SER A 146 9.05 22.92 16.84
CA SER A 146 8.58 24.23 17.32
C SER A 146 7.81 24.19 18.65
N ARG A 147 7.49 23.00 19.18
CA ARG A 147 6.72 22.87 20.44
C ARG A 147 7.56 22.46 21.65
N ASP A 148 8.76 21.93 21.42
CA ASP A 148 9.73 21.56 22.45
C ASP A 148 11.02 22.38 22.25
N ILE A 149 10.93 23.71 22.44
CA ILE A 149 12.11 24.49 22.78
C ILE A 149 12.30 24.26 24.29
N PRO A 150 13.33 23.52 24.75
CA PRO A 150 13.66 23.55 26.16
C PRO A 150 13.97 25.01 26.50
N ALA A 151 13.28 25.55 27.51
CA ALA A 151 13.55 26.88 28.02
C ALA A 151 15.03 26.96 28.40
N GLU A 152 15.83 27.61 27.56
CA GLU A 152 17.21 27.96 27.88
C GLU A 152 17.17 28.81 29.16
N PRO A 153 17.95 28.48 30.20
CA PRO A 153 17.85 29.15 31.49
C PRO A 153 18.45 30.57 31.49
N TYR A 154 18.96 31.06 30.35
CA TYR A 154 19.53 32.41 30.26
C TYR A 154 19.28 33.05 28.90
N GLY A 155 18.52 34.15 28.90
CA GLY A 155 18.80 35.28 28.03
C GLY A 155 17.89 35.46 26.82
N TYR A 156 17.06 36.50 26.91
CA TYR A 156 16.42 37.21 25.82
C TYR A 156 17.33 37.33 24.57
N HIS A 157 16.92 36.81 23.42
CA HIS A 157 17.45 37.25 22.13
C HIS A 157 16.29 37.68 21.23
N GLY A 158 15.81 38.90 21.51
CA GLY A 158 15.04 39.66 20.54
C GLY A 158 15.83 39.75 19.24
N TYR A 159 15.13 39.65 18.12
CA TYR A 159 15.70 39.81 16.79
C TYR A 159 16.58 41.06 16.75
N GLU A 160 17.91 40.90 16.67
CA GLU A 160 18.82 42.01 16.38
C GLU A 160 18.33 42.62 15.06
N SER A 161 17.90 43.88 15.11
CA SER A 161 17.47 44.60 13.90
C SER A 161 18.63 44.63 12.90
N TYR A 162 18.33 44.54 11.60
CA TYR A 162 19.35 44.52 10.54
C TYR A 162 20.37 45.67 10.66
N GLU A 163 19.97 46.80 11.25
CA GLU A 163 20.81 47.96 11.50
C GLU A 163 21.92 47.70 12.54
N GLU A 164 21.64 46.95 13.61
CA GLU A 164 22.64 46.65 14.65
C GLU A 164 23.71 45.67 14.17
N LYS A 165 23.31 44.69 13.35
CA LYS A 165 24.25 43.75 12.73
C LYS A 165 25.18 44.43 11.73
N HIS A 166 24.67 45.41 10.98
CA HIS A 166 25.47 46.21 10.06
C HIS A 166 26.48 47.10 10.80
N ARG A 167 26.10 47.66 11.96
CA ARG A 167 26.95 48.54 12.77
C ARG A 167 28.15 47.82 13.40
N ARG A 168 27.98 46.56 13.83
CA ARG A 168 29.08 45.72 14.33
C ARG A 168 30.02 45.27 13.22
N THR A 169 29.48 44.89 12.07
CA THR A 169 30.29 44.32 10.97
C THR A 169 31.11 45.38 10.23
N HIS A 170 30.68 46.65 10.26
CA HIS A 170 31.35 47.73 9.51
C HIS A 170 31.92 48.86 10.38
N GLY A 171 32.09 48.65 11.69
CA GLY A 171 32.90 49.53 12.54
C GLY A 171 32.54 51.01 12.42
N GLY A 172 31.32 51.37 12.85
CA GLY A 172 30.89 52.77 12.85
C GLY A 172 31.77 53.65 13.75
N ARG A 173 32.68 54.43 13.15
CA ARG A 173 33.43 55.50 13.82
C ARG A 173 32.45 56.53 14.39
N ARG A 174 32.46 56.73 15.71
CA ARG A 174 31.93 57.95 16.35
C ARG A 174 32.77 59.13 15.89
N THR A 175 32.20 60.03 15.11
CA THR A 175 32.64 61.43 15.10
C THR A 175 31.79 62.19 16.12
N ARG A 176 32.49 63.02 16.89
CA ARG A 176 31.95 63.92 17.92
C ARG A 176 31.10 65.01 17.29
#